data_AF-A0A1G1K9E9-F1
#
_entry.id   AF-A0A1G1K9E9-F1
#
_cell.length_a   1.000
_cell.length_b   1.000
_cell.length_c   1.000
_cell.angle_alpha   90.00
_cell.angle_beta   90.00
_cell.angle_gamma   90.00
#
_symmetry.space_group_name_H-M   'P 1'
#
loop_
_entity.id
_entity.type
_entity.pdbx_description
1 polymer ?
#
loop_
_entity_poly.entity_id
_entity_poly.type
_entity_poly.pdbx_seq_one_letter_code
_entity_poly.pdbx_strand_id
1 'polypeptide(L)'
;MQKERRLSQRHFMTLPIHYREIPSAKKAGSETPERHYTSNLSEGGLRFLSPKSYPIGTVFEITFPIKDQLMTLKARVVHSVLDRETGTYHTGVCFSNTSQLFKIKLAEQLCHIDEYRRKLSKRTGQVVSEEEAAHRWISEQSEKFSELYSI
;
A
#
# COMPACT_ATOMS: atom_id res chain seq x y z
N MET A 1 2.46 3.59 -28.81
CA MET A 1 2.65 4.66 -27.80
C MET A 1 1.46 4.61 -26.84
N GLN A 2 1.56 3.85 -25.75
CA GLN A 2 0.47 3.74 -24.77
C GLN A 2 0.40 5.04 -23.97
N LYS A 3 -0.72 5.76 -24.14
CA LYS A 3 -1.00 7.03 -23.47
C LYS A 3 -0.98 6.80 -21.97
N GLU A 4 -0.14 7.54 -21.25
CA GLU A 4 -0.01 7.41 -19.81
C GLU A 4 -1.28 7.96 -19.12
N ARG A 5 -2.17 7.06 -18.68
CA ARG A 5 -3.46 7.37 -18.03
C ARG A 5 -3.32 7.47 -16.50
N ARG A 6 -2.28 8.16 -16.01
CA ARG A 6 -1.96 8.16 -14.57
C ARG A 6 -2.60 9.38 -13.90
N LEU A 7 -3.39 9.12 -12.86
CA LEU A 7 -4.14 10.14 -12.11
C LEU A 7 -3.39 10.63 -10.85
N SER A 8 -2.27 10.01 -10.45
CA SER A 8 -1.51 10.41 -9.25
C SER A 8 -0.03 10.02 -9.29
N GLN A 9 0.79 10.74 -8.52
CA GLN A 9 2.21 10.42 -8.30
C GLN A 9 2.34 9.11 -7.50
N ARG A 10 3.35 8.31 -7.83
CA ARG A 10 3.66 7.05 -7.13
C ARG A 10 4.69 7.31 -6.04
N HIS A 11 4.32 7.05 -4.79
CA HIS A 11 5.27 7.02 -3.68
C HIS A 11 5.76 5.58 -3.50
N PHE A 12 7.04 5.34 -3.75
CA PHE A 12 7.58 3.98 -3.76
C PHE A 12 7.66 3.40 -2.34
N MET A 13 6.58 2.76 -1.89
CA MET A 13 6.57 1.94 -0.68
C MET A 13 6.49 0.45 -1.02
N THR A 14 7.41 -0.31 -0.41
CA THR A 14 7.44 -1.77 -0.46
C THR A 14 6.93 -2.30 0.87
N LEU A 15 5.75 -2.91 0.87
CA LEU A 15 5.11 -3.48 2.04
C LEU A 15 4.91 -4.99 1.84
N PRO A 16 5.13 -5.81 2.87
CA PRO A 16 4.67 -7.19 2.83
C PRO A 16 3.14 -7.20 2.83
N ILE A 17 2.55 -7.94 1.90
CA ILE A 17 1.11 -8.10 1.76
C ILE A 17 0.73 -9.57 1.86
N HIS A 18 -0.44 -9.81 2.42
CA HIS A 18 -1.22 -11.01 2.22
C HIS A 18 -2.46 -10.63 1.43
N TYR A 19 -2.87 -11.44 0.47
CA TYR A 19 -4.13 -11.18 -0.23
C TYR A 19 -4.95 -12.45 -0.43
N ARG A 20 -6.26 -12.24 -0.52
CA ARG A 20 -7.24 -13.29 -0.80
C ARG A 20 -8.28 -12.76 -1.76
N GLU A 21 -8.66 -13.56 -2.76
CA GLU A 21 -9.81 -13.29 -3.60
C GLU A 21 -11.09 -13.30 -2.77
N ILE A 22 -11.85 -12.20 -2.80
CA ILE A 22 -13.19 -12.16 -2.24
C ILE A 22 -14.08 -12.88 -3.25
N PRO A 23 -14.65 -14.04 -2.90
CA PRO A 23 -15.47 -14.76 -3.85
C PRO A 23 -16.69 -13.92 -4.20
N SER A 24 -16.88 -13.65 -5.49
CA SER A 24 -18.22 -13.30 -5.98
C SER A 24 -19.12 -14.53 -5.75
N ALA A 25 -20.41 -14.32 -5.47
CA ALA A 25 -21.38 -15.30 -4.93
C ALA A 25 -21.56 -16.65 -5.68
N LYS A 26 -20.67 -17.03 -6.60
CA LYS A 26 -20.70 -18.25 -7.40
C LYS A 26 -19.49 -19.18 -7.30
N LYS A 27 -18.48 -18.92 -6.46
CA LYS A 27 -17.38 -19.88 -6.21
C LYS A 27 -16.91 -19.86 -4.76
N ALA A 28 -17.39 -20.78 -3.94
CA ALA A 28 -16.79 -21.06 -2.63
C ALA A 28 -15.54 -21.93 -2.83
N GLY A 29 -14.40 -21.28 -3.07
CA GLY A 29 -13.08 -21.91 -3.04
C GLY A 29 -12.34 -21.42 -1.80
N SER A 30 -11.93 -22.35 -0.93
CA SER A 30 -10.99 -22.07 0.16
C SER A 30 -9.62 -21.77 -0.45
N GLU A 31 -9.29 -20.51 -0.66
CA GLU A 31 -7.94 -20.11 -1.05
C GLU A 31 -7.15 -19.69 0.20
N THR A 32 -5.99 -20.33 0.38
CA THR A 32 -5.00 -19.93 1.37
C THR A 32 -4.43 -18.56 0.99
N PRO A 33 -4.32 -17.60 1.93
CA PRO A 33 -3.78 -16.28 1.62
C PRO A 33 -2.34 -16.36 1.12
N GLU A 34 -2.07 -15.74 -0.03
CA GLU A 34 -0.72 -15.69 -0.62
C GLU A 34 0.07 -14.51 -0.05
N ARG A 35 1.34 -14.73 0.29
CA ARG A 35 2.24 -13.69 0.83
C ARG A 35 3.16 -13.16 -0.26
N HIS A 36 3.14 -11.85 -0.47
CA HIS A 36 3.96 -11.16 -1.47
C HIS A 36 4.45 -9.81 -0.96
N TYR A 37 5.23 -9.09 -1.77
CA TYR A 37 5.63 -7.71 -1.49
C TYR A 37 5.07 -6.79 -2.57
N THR A 38 4.66 -5.57 -2.18
CA THR A 38 4.33 -4.54 -3.17
C THR A 38 5.59 -4.09 -3.89
N SER A 39 5.52 -4.04 -5.22
CA SER A 39 6.53 -3.37 -6.06
C SER A 39 6.25 -1.87 -6.21
N ASN A 40 5.00 -1.46 -6.00
CA ASN A 40 4.59 -0.06 -5.99
C ASN A 40 3.28 0.11 -5.20
N LEU A 41 3.14 1.22 -4.50
CA LEU A 41 1.93 1.63 -3.79
C LEU A 41 1.69 3.11 -4.08
N SER A 42 0.48 3.51 -4.41
CA SER A 42 0.11 4.92 -4.58
C SER A 42 -1.33 5.15 -4.19
N GLU A 43 -1.78 6.41 -4.18
CA GLU A 43 -3.18 6.74 -3.92
C GLU A 43 -4.17 6.02 -4.88
N GLY A 44 -3.73 5.67 -6.08
CA GLY A 44 -4.58 5.00 -7.07
C GLY A 44 -4.67 3.48 -6.89
N GLY A 45 -3.76 2.87 -6.13
CA GLY A 45 -3.66 1.41 -6.07
C GLY A 45 -2.28 0.88 -5.73
N LEU A 46 -2.08 -0.42 -5.93
CA LEU A 46 -0.78 -1.06 -5.71
C LEU A 46 -0.48 -2.09 -6.80
N ARG A 47 0.80 -2.44 -6.93
CA ARG A 47 1.29 -3.49 -7.84
C ARG A 47 2.12 -4.50 -7.08
N PHE A 48 1.95 -5.77 -7.37
CA PHE A 48 2.73 -6.87 -6.83
C PHE A 48 2.95 -7.95 -7.90
N LEU A 49 3.87 -8.89 -7.63
CA LEU A 49 4.08 -10.07 -8.45
C LEU A 49 3.20 -11.20 -7.94
N SER A 50 2.54 -11.93 -8.84
CA SER A 50 1.72 -13.09 -8.50
C SER A 50 2.16 -14.30 -9.31
N PRO A 51 2.13 -15.52 -8.76
CA PRO A 51 2.42 -16.74 -9.52
C PRO A 51 1.33 -17.07 -10.54
N LYS A 52 0.13 -16.50 -10.43
CA LYS A 52 -1.00 -16.75 -11.34
C LYS A 52 -1.61 -15.46 -11.89
N SER A 53 -2.27 -15.57 -13.04
CA SER A 53 -3.05 -14.48 -13.62
C SER A 53 -4.40 -14.36 -12.93
N TYR A 54 -4.87 -13.13 -12.79
CA TYR A 54 -6.20 -12.84 -12.29
C TYR A 54 -7.02 -12.05 -13.31
N PRO A 55 -8.31 -12.39 -13.50
CA PRO A 55 -9.20 -11.60 -14.34
C PRO A 55 -9.28 -10.14 -13.90
N ILE A 56 -9.35 -9.23 -14.87
CA ILE A 56 -9.67 -7.82 -14.59
C ILE A 56 -11.06 -7.77 -13.93
N GLY A 57 -11.16 -7.03 -12.83
CA GLY A 57 -12.38 -6.95 -12.03
C GLY A 57 -12.40 -7.85 -10.80
N THR A 58 -11.50 -8.84 -10.68
CA THR A 58 -11.33 -9.62 -9.46
C THR A 58 -11.07 -8.71 -8.27
N VAL A 59 -11.76 -8.95 -7.15
CA VAL A 59 -11.63 -8.14 -5.94
C VAL A 59 -10.82 -8.91 -4.92
N PHE A 60 -9.74 -8.30 -4.44
CA PHE A 60 -8.96 -8.80 -3.33
C PHE A 60 -9.30 -8.08 -2.03
N GLU A 61 -9.22 -8.85 -0.96
CA GLU A 61 -8.91 -8.34 0.37
C GLU A 61 -7.39 -8.44 0.55
N ILE A 62 -6.74 -7.31 0.83
CA ILE A 62 -5.29 -7.21 1.00
C ILE A 62 -5.02 -6.77 2.44
N THR A 63 -4.20 -7.52 3.15
CA THR A 63 -3.78 -7.25 4.52
C THR A 63 -2.28 -7.03 4.56
N PHE A 64 -1.85 -6.02 5.30
CA PHE A 64 -0.43 -5.68 5.45
C PHE A 64 -0.16 -5.12 6.85
N PRO A 65 1.01 -5.39 7.42
CA PRO A 65 1.39 -4.86 8.71
C PRO A 65 1.91 -3.42 8.58
N ILE A 66 1.52 -2.57 9.53
CA ILE A 66 2.14 -1.27 9.77
C ILE A 66 2.34 -1.18 11.28
N LYS A 67 3.60 -1.08 11.69
CA LYS A 67 3.98 -1.17 13.11
C LYS A 67 3.36 -2.42 13.75
N ASP A 68 2.63 -2.25 14.85
CA ASP A 68 2.02 -3.33 15.62
C ASP A 68 0.56 -3.63 15.20
N GLN A 69 0.11 -3.07 14.07
CA GLN A 69 -1.25 -3.23 13.58
C GLN A 69 -1.29 -3.90 12.20
N LEU A 70 -2.33 -4.71 11.97
CA LEU A 70 -2.65 -5.25 10.66
C LEU A 70 -3.76 -4.40 10.03
N MET A 71 -3.46 -3.80 8.88
CA MET A 71 -4.44 -3.05 8.10
C MET A 71 -4.95 -3.90 6.94
N THR A 72 -6.26 -3.85 6.71
CA THR A 72 -6.93 -4.56 5.63
C THR A 72 -7.66 -3.59 4.70
N LEU A 73 -7.51 -3.78 3.40
CA LEU A 73 -8.17 -3.00 2.36
C LEU A 73 -8.77 -3.87 1.25
N LYS A 74 -9.73 -3.31 0.51
CA LYS A 74 -10.28 -3.93 -0.71
C LYS A 74 -9.74 -3.25 -1.95
N ALA A 75 -9.27 -4.04 -2.90
CA ALA A 75 -8.74 -3.56 -4.16
C ALA A 75 -9.22 -4.43 -5.33
N ARG A 76 -9.35 -3.82 -6.52
CA ARG A 76 -9.83 -4.50 -7.72
C ARG A 76 -8.70 -4.61 -8.74
N VAL A 77 -8.50 -5.79 -9.31
CA VAL A 77 -7.55 -6.02 -10.40
C VAL A 77 -7.91 -5.16 -11.60
N VAL A 78 -6.97 -4.33 -12.06
CA VAL A 78 -7.10 -3.50 -13.26
C VAL A 78 -6.13 -3.91 -14.37
N HIS A 79 -5.08 -4.66 -14.03
CA HIS A 79 -4.20 -5.31 -15.00
C HIS A 79 -3.48 -6.51 -14.38
N SER A 80 -3.20 -7.53 -15.20
CA SER A 80 -2.37 -8.69 -14.85
C SER A 80 -1.60 -9.10 -16.11
N VAL A 81 -0.28 -8.93 -16.13
CA VAL A 81 0.57 -9.15 -17.32
C VAL A 81 1.70 -10.10 -16.99
N LEU A 82 1.86 -11.17 -17.78
CA LEU A 82 2.95 -12.14 -17.63
C LEU A 82 4.30 -11.48 -17.92
N ASP A 83 5.21 -11.62 -16.98
CA ASP A 83 6.64 -11.43 -17.17
C ASP A 83 7.23 -12.72 -17.74
N ARG A 84 7.71 -12.65 -18.99
CA ARG A 84 8.22 -13.84 -19.68
C ARG A 84 9.58 -14.30 -19.15
N GLU A 85 10.33 -13.43 -18.49
CA GLU A 85 11.65 -13.78 -17.95
C GLU A 85 11.51 -14.51 -16.63
N THR A 86 10.58 -14.07 -15.77
CA THR A 86 10.39 -14.65 -14.43
C THR A 86 9.27 -15.68 -14.35
N GLY A 87 8.38 -15.73 -15.35
CA GLY A 87 7.20 -16.58 -15.34
C GLY A 87 6.10 -16.14 -14.36
N THR A 88 6.24 -14.94 -13.77
CA THR A 88 5.27 -14.38 -12.81
C THR A 88 4.43 -13.27 -13.43
N TYR A 89 3.31 -12.93 -12.82
CA TYR A 89 2.38 -11.91 -13.31
C TYR A 89 2.55 -10.60 -12.55
N HIS A 90 2.79 -9.52 -13.30
CA HIS A 90 2.67 -8.15 -12.81
C HIS A 90 1.20 -7.81 -12.64
N THR A 91 0.69 -7.95 -11.43
CA THR A 91 -0.70 -7.69 -11.08
C THR A 91 -0.80 -6.33 -10.42
N GLY A 92 -1.64 -5.46 -10.96
CA GLY A 92 -1.97 -4.19 -10.33
C GLY A 92 -3.46 -4.05 -10.07
N VAL A 93 -3.73 -3.42 -8.94
CA VAL A 93 -5.06 -3.27 -8.37
C VAL A 93 -5.31 -1.80 -8.06
N CYS A 94 -6.56 -1.36 -8.17
CA CYS A 94 -6.99 -0.05 -7.71
C CYS A 94 -7.82 -0.16 -6.42
N PHE A 95 -7.77 0.87 -5.58
CA PHE A 95 -8.57 0.89 -4.36
C PHE A 95 -10.05 1.11 -4.66
N SER A 96 -10.89 0.39 -3.92
CA SER A 96 -12.33 0.35 -4.21
C SER A 96 -13.08 1.61 -3.79
N ASN A 97 -12.58 2.37 -2.80
CA ASN A 97 -13.22 3.59 -2.31
C ASN A 97 -12.23 4.49 -1.54
N THR A 98 -12.68 5.70 -1.19
CA THR A 98 -11.90 6.71 -0.47
C THR A 98 -11.44 6.24 0.92
N SER A 99 -12.22 5.41 1.61
CA SER A 99 -11.81 4.84 2.91
C SER A 99 -10.55 3.97 2.79
N GLN A 100 -10.41 3.20 1.70
CA GLN A 100 -9.17 2.44 1.46
C GLN A 100 -7.99 3.35 1.13
N LEU A 101 -8.23 4.45 0.41
CA LEU A 101 -7.20 5.46 0.15
C LEU A 101 -6.69 6.09 1.46
N PHE A 102 -7.60 6.46 2.38
CA PHE A 102 -7.21 6.99 3.68
C PHE A 102 -6.31 6.03 4.47
N LYS A 103 -6.59 4.72 4.41
CA LYS A 103 -5.73 3.72 5.06
C LYS A 103 -4.32 3.70 4.50
N ILE A 104 -4.16 3.87 3.19
CA ILE A 104 -2.85 3.95 2.55
C ILE A 104 -2.12 5.23 2.91
N LYS A 105 -2.81 6.38 2.91
CA LYS A 105 -2.23 7.65 3.35
C LYS A 105 -1.76 7.57 4.79
N LEU A 106 -2.56 6.96 5.67
CA LEU A 106 -2.18 6.74 7.06
C LEU A 106 -0.94 5.83 7.17
N ALA A 107 -0.92 4.73 6.44
CA ALA A 107 0.22 3.81 6.39
C ALA A 107 1.52 4.52 5.98
N GLU A 108 1.42 5.37 4.97
CA GLU A 108 2.54 6.18 4.46
C GLU A 108 3.08 7.13 5.53
N GLN A 109 2.20 7.87 6.20
CA GLN A 109 2.60 8.79 7.27
C GLN A 109 3.25 8.05 8.44
N LEU A 110 2.73 6.88 8.82
CA LEU A 110 3.31 6.06 9.88
C LEU A 110 4.71 5.56 9.51
N CYS A 111 4.94 5.19 8.25
CA CYS A 111 6.26 4.81 7.75
C CYS A 111 7.24 5.99 7.77
N HIS A 112 6.80 7.17 7.34
CA HIS A 112 7.63 8.38 7.39
C HIS A 112 8.02 8.78 8.80
N ILE A 113 7.07 8.74 9.75
CA ILE A 113 7.34 9.02 11.16
C ILE A 113 8.38 8.04 11.71
N ASP A 114 8.28 6.73 11.40
CA ASP A 114 9.26 5.76 11.86
C ASP A 114 10.65 6.00 11.25
N GLU A 115 10.71 6.28 9.95
CA GLU A 115 11.98 6.61 9.29
C GLU A 115 12.60 7.88 9.86
N TYR A 116 11.79 8.91 10.10
CA TYR A 116 12.21 10.16 10.74
C TYR A 116 12.74 9.90 12.15
N ARG A 117 12.00 9.15 12.99
CA ARG A 117 12.42 8.76 14.34
C ARG A 117 13.78 8.08 14.34
N ARG A 118 13.98 7.12 13.43
CA ARG A 118 15.24 6.39 13.26
C ARG A 118 16.38 7.32 12.84
N LYS A 119 16.14 8.23 11.90
CA LYS A 119 17.14 9.23 11.46
C LYS A 119 17.48 10.19 12.59
N LEU A 120 16.49 10.69 13.31
CA LEU A 120 16.68 11.62 14.42
C LEU A 120 17.47 10.95 15.55
N SER A 121 17.09 9.73 15.95
CA SER A 121 17.80 8.98 17.00
C SER A 121 19.27 8.73 16.65
N LYS A 122 19.55 8.40 15.38
CA LYS A 122 20.92 8.24 14.89
C LYS A 122 21.71 9.56 14.92
N ARG A 123 21.07 10.69 14.59
CA ARG A 123 21.71 12.02 14.57
C ARG A 123 22.00 12.55 15.97
N THR A 124 21.10 12.35 16.92
CA THR A 124 21.24 12.84 18.30
C THR A 124 22.04 11.90 19.19
N GLY A 125 22.23 10.64 18.77
CA GLY A 125 22.85 9.60 19.59
C GLY A 125 21.96 9.13 20.75
N GLN A 126 20.69 9.54 20.77
CA GLN A 126 19.71 9.21 21.81
C GLN A 126 18.50 8.53 21.19
N VAL A 127 17.88 7.61 21.93
CA VAL A 127 16.62 6.99 21.49
C VAL A 127 15.49 8.02 21.60
N VAL A 128 14.84 8.31 20.47
CA VAL A 128 13.65 9.18 20.42
C VAL A 128 12.39 8.31 20.51
N SER A 129 11.43 8.71 21.34
CA SER A 129 10.15 8.01 21.45
C SER A 129 9.30 8.18 20.19
N GLU A 130 8.30 7.33 20.05
CA GLU A 130 7.36 7.41 18.92
C GLU A 130 6.53 8.70 18.98
N GLU A 131 6.05 9.05 20.16
CA GLU A 131 5.25 10.24 20.42
C GLU A 131 6.03 11.50 20.09
N GLU A 132 7.29 11.59 20.54
CA GLU A 132 8.15 12.75 20.28
C GLU A 132 8.43 12.90 18.78
N ALA A 133 8.75 11.79 18.10
CA ALA A 133 8.98 11.81 16.66
C ALA A 133 7.72 12.20 15.88
N ALA A 134 6.54 11.71 16.28
CA ALA A 134 5.27 12.06 15.66
C ALA A 134 4.96 13.56 15.85
N HIS A 135 5.13 14.09 17.06
CA HIS A 135 4.92 15.51 17.34
C HIS A 135 5.83 16.41 16.50
N ARG A 136 7.13 16.09 16.43
CA ARG A 136 8.08 16.83 15.60
C ARG A 136 7.75 16.71 14.11
N TRP A 137 7.44 15.51 13.62
CA TRP A 137 7.06 15.27 12.22
C TRP A 137 5.84 16.10 11.83
N ILE A 138 4.79 16.09 12.64
CA ILE A 138 3.56 16.87 12.37
C ILE A 138 3.86 18.37 12.39
N SER A 139 4.66 18.85 13.34
CA SER A 139 5.05 20.26 13.42
C SER A 139 5.83 20.71 12.19
N GLU A 140 6.82 19.92 11.75
CA GLU A 140 7.64 20.18 10.57
C GLU A 140 6.89 20.05 9.24
N GLN A 141 5.83 19.23 9.18
CA GLN A 141 5.01 19.01 7.98
C GLN A 141 3.65 19.74 8.02
N SER A 142 3.45 20.66 8.98
CA SER A 142 2.14 21.29 9.26
C SER A 142 1.47 21.95 8.04
N GLU A 143 2.25 22.50 7.10
CA GLU A 143 1.71 23.04 5.83
C GLU A 143 1.15 21.94 4.91
N LYS A 144 1.78 20.75 4.85
CA LYS A 144 1.34 19.63 3.99
C LYS A 144 0.17 18.83 4.59
N PHE A 145 0.03 18.82 5.91
CA PHE A 145 -1.09 18.16 6.58
C PHE A 145 -2.43 18.87 6.31
N SER A 146 -2.42 20.20 6.16
CA SER A 146 -3.62 20.98 5.84
C SER A 146 -4.21 20.59 4.47
N GLU A 147 -3.36 20.35 3.45
CA GLU A 147 -3.80 19.97 2.10
C GLU A 147 -4.24 18.49 1.98
N LEU A 148 -3.67 17.59 2.78
CA LEU A 148 -3.98 16.16 2.74
C LEU A 148 -5.31 15.77 3.43
N TYR A 149 -5.81 16.61 4.33
CA TYR A 149 -7.01 16.38 5.14
C TYR A 149 -8.06 17.50 5.04
N SER A 150 -7.90 18.43 4.11
CA SER A 150 -9.00 19.34 3.73
C SER A 150 -10.10 18.50 3.08
N ILE A 151 -11.20 18.33 3.82
CA ILE A 151 -12.44 17.67 3.39
C ILE A 151 -13.21 18.62 2.47
#